data_AF-A0A369QDU4-F1
#
_entry.id   AF-A0A369QDU4-F1
#
_cell.length_a   1.000
_cell.length_b   1.000
_cell.length_c   1.000
_cell.angle_alpha   90.00
_cell.angle_beta   90.00
_cell.angle_gamma   90.00
#
_symmetry.space_group_name_H-M   'P 1'
#
loop_
_entity.id
_entity.type
_entity.pdbx_description
1 polymer ?
#
loop_
_entity_poly.entity_id
_entity_poly.type
_entity_poly.pdbx_seq_one_letter_code
_entity_poly.pdbx_strand_id
1 'polypeptide(L)'
;MKNIFLLLFSSLVLSCNNSKVNAEVSDLEVESKPLHTDTVSTNIKTSQIIVPENVDDKFETFLKYFNEDSTFQISRIDFPLKVKVADSDKNYEMSEEIIQKSGFRKMDFTYDSSSANKEVDSYEQKINIKGNKAIIEVRGIENGIMANFYFEKKKGKWMLVTWEDSST
;
A
#
# COMPACT_ATOMS: atom_id res chain seq x y z
N MET A 1 4.13 0.71 -58.76
CA MET A 1 4.56 2.11 -58.53
C MET A 1 4.34 2.38 -57.05
N LYS A 2 5.26 1.95 -56.17
CA LYS A 2 6.31 2.78 -55.54
C LYS A 2 5.80 4.17 -55.16
N ASN A 3 5.58 4.39 -53.87
CA ASN A 3 6.19 5.48 -53.11
C ASN A 3 6.16 5.14 -51.62
N ILE A 4 7.28 4.55 -51.19
CA ILE A 4 7.70 4.40 -49.80
C ILE A 4 8.23 5.78 -49.39
N PHE A 5 7.73 6.39 -48.32
CA PHE A 5 8.37 7.56 -47.74
C PHE A 5 9.08 7.13 -46.47
N LEU A 6 10.36 6.84 -46.65
CA LEU A 6 11.32 6.40 -45.64
C LEU A 6 12.03 7.66 -45.15
N LEU A 7 11.59 8.24 -44.02
CA LEU A 7 12.35 9.29 -43.36
C LEU A 7 13.33 8.65 -42.37
N LEU A 8 14.60 8.67 -42.78
CA LEU A 8 15.75 8.25 -42.01
C LEU A 8 16.11 9.27 -40.92
N PHE A 9 16.27 8.75 -39.71
CA PHE A 9 17.28 9.05 -38.69
C PHE A 9 18.01 10.41 -38.73
N SER A 10 17.89 11.15 -37.63
CA SER A 10 19.01 11.94 -37.09
C SER A 10 19.02 11.81 -35.57
N SER A 11 19.83 10.86 -35.09
CA SER A 11 20.25 10.71 -33.71
C SER A 11 21.40 11.66 -33.43
N LEU A 12 21.17 12.70 -32.63
CA LEU A 12 22.23 13.44 -31.96
C LEU A 12 22.43 12.87 -30.56
N VAL A 13 23.40 11.96 -30.47
CA VAL A 13 24.00 11.53 -29.21
C VAL A 13 24.99 12.61 -28.77
N LEU A 14 24.67 13.33 -27.70
CA LEU A 14 25.67 14.10 -26.96
C LEU A 14 26.24 13.19 -25.87
N SER A 15 27.38 12.61 -26.19
CA SER A 15 28.29 11.92 -25.27
C SER A 15 29.27 12.93 -24.71
N CYS A 16 29.30 13.10 -23.39
CA CYS A 16 30.54 13.39 -22.67
C CYS A 16 30.60 12.50 -21.42
N ASN A 17 31.46 11.49 -21.50
CA ASN A 17 32.05 10.82 -20.36
C ASN A 17 32.79 11.85 -19.47
N ASN A 18 32.76 11.65 -18.16
CA ASN A 18 33.98 11.88 -17.40
C ASN A 18 34.18 10.74 -16.39
N SER A 19 35.33 10.09 -16.52
CA SER A 19 35.79 8.96 -15.73
C SER A 19 36.72 9.47 -14.62
N LYS A 20 36.60 8.84 -13.44
CA LYS A 20 37.66 8.35 -12.53
C LYS A 20 38.71 9.37 -12.01
N VAL A 21 38.74 9.69 -10.71
CA VAL A 21 39.34 8.94 -9.55
C VAL A 21 40.86 9.13 -9.42
N ASN A 22 41.26 9.58 -8.20
CA ASN A 22 42.58 9.58 -7.53
C ASN A 22 43.64 10.57 -8.05
N ALA A 23 44.61 11.07 -7.27
CA ALA A 23 44.91 11.27 -5.84
C ALA A 23 46.34 11.86 -5.81
N GLU A 24 46.67 12.80 -4.92
CA GLU A 24 48.02 13.09 -4.34
C GLU A 24 47.91 14.41 -3.54
N VAL A 25 47.76 14.38 -2.20
CA VAL A 25 48.77 14.27 -1.13
C VAL A 25 49.69 15.50 -1.02
N SER A 26 49.53 16.26 0.06
CA SER A 26 50.67 16.77 0.83
C SER A 26 50.29 16.86 2.31
N ASP A 27 51.04 16.12 3.12
CA ASP A 27 51.00 16.05 4.57
C ASP A 27 51.10 17.43 5.24
N LEU A 28 50.53 17.57 6.45
CA LEU A 28 51.30 17.77 7.68
C LEU A 28 50.37 17.75 8.91
N GLU A 29 50.83 17.04 9.92
CA GLU A 29 50.16 16.63 11.15
C GLU A 29 50.03 17.75 12.21
N VAL A 30 49.21 17.45 13.24
CA VAL A 30 49.41 17.70 14.70
C VAL A 30 48.19 18.33 15.42
N GLU A 31 47.39 17.41 15.97
CA GLU A 31 47.06 17.23 17.40
C GLU A 31 46.17 18.20 18.23
N SER A 32 45.13 17.56 18.82
CA SER A 32 44.45 17.77 20.13
C SER A 32 43.19 18.67 20.27
N LYS A 33 42.08 17.96 20.58
CA LYS A 33 40.79 18.24 21.28
C LYS A 33 40.71 19.51 22.19
N PRO A 34 39.51 20.03 22.61
CA PRO A 34 38.18 19.37 22.57
C PRO A 34 36.90 20.21 22.27
N LEU A 35 35.86 19.46 21.83
CA LEU A 35 34.45 19.52 22.25
C LEU A 35 33.67 20.86 22.16
N HIS A 36 32.78 21.00 21.17
CA HIS A 36 31.32 21.11 21.34
C HIS A 36 30.58 21.39 20.00
N THR A 37 29.49 20.64 19.76
CA THR A 37 28.18 21.01 19.15
C THR A 37 28.16 22.13 18.09
N ASP A 38 27.67 21.98 16.87
CA ASP A 38 26.43 21.34 16.40
C ASP A 38 26.51 21.04 14.90
N THR A 39 26.18 19.81 14.51
CA THR A 39 25.72 19.56 13.13
C THR A 39 24.31 19.01 13.23
N VAL A 40 23.36 19.91 13.01
CA VAL A 40 21.95 19.62 12.77
C VAL A 40 21.86 18.64 11.62
N SER A 41 21.70 17.36 11.97
CA SER A 41 21.35 16.30 11.03
C SER A 41 19.82 16.32 10.93
N THR A 42 19.32 16.77 9.79
CA THR A 42 17.91 16.69 9.42
C THR A 42 17.49 15.22 9.38
N ASN A 43 16.90 14.76 10.48
CA ASN A 43 16.24 13.46 10.59
C ASN A 43 15.01 13.43 9.68
N ILE A 44 15.10 12.71 8.55
CA ILE A 44 13.90 12.14 7.93
C ILE A 44 13.52 10.93 8.78
N LYS A 45 12.64 11.14 9.76
CA LYS A 45 12.07 10.08 10.59
C LYS A 45 11.04 9.31 9.77
N THR A 46 11.49 8.34 8.96
CA THR A 46 10.61 7.28 8.49
C THR A 46 10.30 6.40 9.70
N SER A 47 9.19 6.67 10.37
CA SER A 47 8.70 5.88 11.50
C SER A 47 8.18 4.53 10.98
N GLN A 48 9.07 3.62 10.60
CA GLN A 48 8.68 2.23 10.36
C GLN A 48 8.30 1.61 11.70
N ILE A 49 7.03 1.19 11.81
CA ILE A 49 6.56 0.49 13.01
C ILE A 49 7.21 -0.90 13.04
N ILE A 50 7.64 -1.33 14.23
CA ILE A 50 8.16 -2.68 14.41
C ILE A 50 6.96 -3.63 14.48
N VAL A 51 6.77 -4.44 13.43
CA VAL A 51 5.74 -5.48 13.39
C VAL A 51 6.21 -6.66 14.26
N PRO A 52 5.42 -7.12 15.24
CA PRO A 52 5.82 -8.20 16.13
C PRO A 52 5.80 -9.54 15.41
N GLU A 53 6.66 -10.48 15.86
CA GLU A 53 6.76 -11.81 15.25
C GLU A 53 5.44 -12.59 15.29
N ASN A 54 4.68 -12.41 16.38
CA ASN A 54 3.39 -13.06 16.60
C ASN A 54 2.20 -12.24 16.06
N VAL A 55 2.42 -11.30 15.14
CA VAL A 55 1.37 -10.44 14.54
C VAL A 55 0.21 -11.26 13.96
N ASP A 56 0.49 -12.48 13.51
CA ASP A 56 -0.49 -13.36 12.87
C ASP A 56 -1.26 -14.28 13.82
N ASP A 57 -0.92 -14.34 15.09
CA ASP A 57 -1.56 -15.26 16.05
C ASP A 57 -3.05 -14.97 16.20
N LYS A 58 -3.41 -13.68 16.23
CA LYS A 58 -4.79 -13.18 16.33
C LYS A 58 -5.08 -12.23 15.18
N PHE A 59 -6.28 -12.34 14.61
CA PHE A 59 -6.68 -11.50 13.48
C PHE A 59 -6.70 -10.02 13.85
N GLU A 60 -7.10 -9.69 15.08
CA GLU A 60 -7.17 -8.31 15.58
C GLU A 60 -5.79 -7.67 15.69
N THR A 61 -4.79 -8.44 16.14
CA THR A 61 -3.39 -7.97 16.17
C THR A 61 -2.90 -7.73 14.75
N PHE A 62 -3.12 -8.67 13.84
CA PHE A 62 -2.82 -8.48 12.42
C PHE A 62 -3.49 -7.22 11.85
N LEU A 63 -4.79 -7.06 12.08
CA LEU A 63 -5.59 -5.98 11.50
C LEU A 63 -5.13 -4.61 11.99
N LYS A 64 -4.72 -4.50 13.26
CA LYS A 64 -4.10 -3.28 13.80
C LYS A 64 -2.90 -2.86 12.96
N TYR A 65 -1.92 -3.75 12.78
CA TYR A 65 -0.72 -3.45 12.00
C TYR A 65 -1.03 -3.26 10.51
N PHE A 66 -2.00 -4.00 9.98
CA PHE A 66 -2.51 -3.86 8.61
C PHE A 66 -3.08 -2.44 8.39
N ASN A 67 -3.81 -1.88 9.34
CA ASN A 67 -4.36 -0.53 9.26
C ASN A 67 -3.30 0.57 9.48
N GLU A 68 -2.26 0.32 10.28
CA GLU A 68 -1.28 1.34 10.64
C GLU A 68 -0.22 1.56 9.54
N ASP A 69 0.36 0.50 8.97
CA ASP A 69 1.53 0.58 8.07
C ASP A 69 1.21 0.13 6.63
N SER A 70 1.38 1.03 5.68
CA SER A 70 1.10 0.77 4.26
C SER A 70 2.06 -0.25 3.63
N THR A 71 3.31 -0.32 4.08
CA THR A 71 4.29 -1.29 3.58
C THR A 71 3.93 -2.68 4.06
N PHE A 72 3.58 -2.82 5.34
CA PHE A 72 3.04 -4.04 5.90
C PHE A 72 1.75 -4.44 5.18
N GLN A 73 0.82 -3.51 5.01
CA GLN A 73 -0.44 -3.77 4.29
C GLN A 73 -0.21 -4.34 2.89
N ILE A 74 0.66 -3.71 2.11
CA ILE A 74 1.06 -4.17 0.77
C ILE A 74 1.72 -5.55 0.82
N SER A 75 2.51 -5.86 1.85
CA SER A 75 3.15 -7.18 2.02
C SER A 75 2.15 -8.31 2.32
N ARG A 76 0.92 -7.96 2.68
CA ARG A 76 -0.17 -8.88 3.06
C ARG A 76 -1.25 -8.99 1.98
N ILE A 77 -0.89 -8.65 0.75
CA ILE A 77 -1.74 -8.74 -0.44
C ILE A 77 -0.93 -9.44 -1.54
N ASP A 78 -1.50 -10.50 -2.11
CA ASP A 78 -0.97 -11.11 -3.32
C ASP A 78 -1.45 -10.30 -4.54
N PHE A 79 -0.53 -9.61 -5.22
CA PHE A 79 -0.85 -8.84 -6.43
C PHE A 79 -0.58 -9.67 -7.72
N PRO A 80 -1.33 -9.44 -8.81
CA PRO A 80 -2.47 -8.52 -8.90
C PRO A 80 -3.69 -9.02 -8.11
N LEU A 81 -4.39 -8.10 -7.45
CA LEU A 81 -5.54 -8.43 -6.62
C LEU A 81 -6.82 -8.42 -7.47
N LYS A 82 -7.56 -9.53 -7.44
CA LYS A 82 -8.87 -9.63 -8.08
C LYS A 82 -9.95 -9.27 -7.09
N VAL A 83 -10.86 -8.39 -7.47
CA VAL A 83 -11.97 -7.91 -6.63
C VAL A 83 -13.25 -7.97 -7.44
N LYS A 84 -14.41 -7.95 -6.77
CA LYS A 84 -15.69 -7.86 -7.47
C LYS A 84 -16.36 -6.54 -7.13
N VAL A 85 -16.82 -5.84 -8.15
CA VAL A 85 -17.50 -4.54 -8.01
C VAL A 85 -18.78 -4.56 -8.82
N ALA A 86 -19.87 -4.05 -8.25
CA ALA A 86 -21.12 -3.83 -8.97
C ALA A 86 -20.92 -2.76 -10.06
N ASP A 87 -21.26 -3.11 -11.30
CA ASP A 87 -21.11 -2.23 -12.46
C ASP A 87 -22.40 -1.43 -12.66
N SER A 88 -22.35 -0.12 -12.38
CA SER A 88 -23.50 0.79 -12.51
C SER A 88 -24.01 0.88 -13.96
N ASP A 89 -23.16 0.67 -14.96
CA ASP A 89 -23.54 0.70 -16.37
C ASP A 89 -24.18 -0.61 -16.83
N LYS A 90 -24.07 -1.67 -16.03
CA LYS A 90 -24.67 -3.00 -16.27
C LYS A 90 -25.70 -3.40 -15.20
N ASN A 91 -26.58 -2.46 -14.83
CA ASN A 91 -27.64 -2.73 -13.84
C ASN A 91 -27.12 -3.34 -12.52
N TYR A 92 -25.94 -2.91 -12.07
CA TYR A 92 -25.29 -3.39 -10.85
C TYR A 92 -24.93 -4.89 -10.85
N GLU A 93 -24.73 -5.49 -12.03
CA GLU A 93 -24.14 -6.82 -12.13
C GLU A 93 -22.71 -6.83 -11.57
N MET A 94 -22.36 -7.86 -10.80
CA MET A 94 -21.01 -8.01 -10.25
C MET A 94 -20.00 -8.32 -11.36
N SER A 95 -18.98 -7.49 -11.49
CA SER A 95 -17.87 -7.66 -12.44
C SER A 95 -16.54 -7.86 -11.71
N GLU A 96 -15.59 -8.58 -12.30
CA GLU A 96 -14.24 -8.72 -11.73
C GLU A 96 -13.35 -7.56 -12.19
N GLU A 97 -12.70 -6.89 -11.24
CA GLU A 97 -11.66 -5.91 -11.50
C GLU A 97 -10.30 -6.41 -11.01
N ILE A 98 -9.23 -5.96 -11.68
CA ILE A 98 -7.86 -6.33 -11.36
C ILE A 98 -7.09 -5.09 -10.91
N ILE A 99 -6.64 -5.12 -9.65
CA ILE A 99 -5.87 -4.04 -9.05
C ILE A 99 -4.40 -4.43 -9.03
N GLN A 100 -3.59 -3.67 -9.76
CA GLN A 100 -2.14 -3.78 -9.73
C GLN A 100 -1.58 -3.15 -8.45
N LYS A 101 -0.41 -3.61 -8.00
CA LYS A 101 0.28 -3.05 -6.82
C LYS A 101 0.45 -1.52 -6.91
N SER A 102 0.71 -0.99 -8.10
CA SER A 102 0.86 0.45 -8.35
C SER A 102 -0.46 1.24 -8.25
N GLY A 103 -1.60 0.58 -8.46
CA GLY A 103 -2.93 1.18 -8.35
C GLY A 103 -3.58 0.99 -6.98
N PHE A 104 -2.97 0.18 -6.10
CA PHE A 104 -3.51 -0.09 -4.77
C PHE A 104 -3.38 1.13 -3.86
N ARG A 105 -4.48 1.46 -3.18
CA ARG A 105 -4.54 2.51 -2.15
C ARG A 105 -4.66 1.86 -0.78
N LYS A 106 -3.96 2.41 0.21
CA LYS A 106 -4.02 1.93 1.59
C LYS A 106 -5.49 1.96 2.06
N MET A 107 -5.95 0.85 2.64
CA MET A 107 -7.25 0.73 3.28
C MET A 107 -7.12 0.92 4.80
N ASP A 108 -8.20 1.34 5.44
CA ASP A 108 -8.28 1.44 6.89
C ASP A 108 -9.61 0.84 7.36
N PHE A 109 -9.52 -0.22 8.16
CA PHE A 109 -10.66 -0.92 8.74
C PHE A 109 -10.90 -0.55 10.21
N THR A 110 -10.30 0.54 10.68
CA THR A 110 -10.57 1.07 12.02
C THR A 110 -12.01 1.56 12.07
N TYR A 111 -12.76 1.10 13.07
CA TYR A 111 -14.17 1.45 13.23
C TYR A 111 -14.45 2.01 14.62
N ASP A 112 -15.12 3.15 14.60
CA ASP A 112 -15.72 3.79 15.76
C ASP A 112 -17.24 3.68 15.62
N SER A 113 -17.92 3.23 16.67
CA SER A 113 -19.39 3.08 16.69
C SER A 113 -20.13 4.38 16.42
N SER A 114 -19.51 5.55 16.64
CA SER A 114 -20.06 6.85 16.23
C SER A 114 -20.21 7.00 14.72
N SER A 115 -19.56 6.16 13.90
CA SER A 115 -19.76 6.11 12.45
C SER A 115 -21.20 5.77 12.07
N ALA A 116 -21.94 5.08 12.93
CA ALA A 116 -23.36 4.81 12.72
C ALA A 116 -24.23 6.08 12.85
N ASN A 117 -23.74 7.13 13.51
CA ASN A 117 -24.48 8.36 13.80
C ASN A 117 -24.09 9.53 12.89
N LYS A 118 -23.28 9.30 11.85
CA LYS A 118 -22.89 10.34 10.90
C LYS A 118 -24.11 10.75 10.06
N GLU A 119 -24.21 12.03 9.71
CA GLU A 119 -25.26 12.53 8.82
C GLU A 119 -25.09 12.02 7.38
N VAL A 120 -23.84 11.76 6.96
CA VAL A 120 -23.47 11.28 5.62
C VAL A 120 -22.60 10.04 5.75
N ASP A 121 -22.81 9.08 4.87
CA ASP A 121 -22.09 7.80 4.80
C ASP A 121 -22.05 7.09 6.17
N SER A 122 -23.18 7.08 6.89
CA SER A 122 -23.31 6.30 8.11
C SER A 122 -23.24 4.81 7.80
N TYR A 123 -22.50 4.07 8.61
CA TYR A 123 -22.35 2.64 8.42
C TYR A 123 -22.06 1.89 9.72
N GLU A 124 -22.37 0.59 9.70
CA GLU A 124 -21.92 -0.39 10.67
C GLU A 124 -20.80 -1.24 10.08
N GLN A 125 -19.83 -1.61 10.93
CA GLN A 125 -18.78 -2.56 10.59
C GLN A 125 -18.84 -3.77 11.51
N LYS A 126 -18.80 -4.96 10.93
CA LYS A 126 -18.74 -6.23 11.67
C LYS A 126 -17.55 -7.06 11.22
N ILE A 127 -16.87 -7.68 12.18
CA ILE A 127 -15.79 -8.63 11.92
C ILE A 127 -16.27 -10.03 12.28
N ASN A 128 -16.16 -10.98 11.34
CA ASN A 128 -16.48 -12.39 11.55
C ASN A 128 -15.24 -13.23 11.29
N ILE A 129 -14.77 -13.95 12.31
CA ILE A 129 -13.57 -14.79 12.24
C ILE A 129 -13.97 -16.26 12.43
N LYS A 130 -13.56 -17.12 11.50
CA LYS A 130 -13.80 -18.57 11.54
C LYS A 130 -12.56 -19.33 11.09
N GLY A 131 -11.81 -19.85 12.06
CA GLY A 131 -10.57 -20.58 11.80
C GLY A 131 -9.55 -19.70 11.08
N ASN A 132 -9.12 -20.13 9.89
CA ASN A 132 -8.15 -19.42 9.06
C ASN A 132 -8.78 -18.40 8.11
N LYS A 133 -10.04 -18.00 8.32
CA LYS A 133 -10.75 -17.01 7.49
C LYS A 133 -11.33 -15.91 8.37
N ALA A 134 -11.32 -14.69 7.84
CA ALA A 134 -12.02 -13.56 8.44
C ALA A 134 -12.70 -12.72 7.35
N ILE A 135 -13.83 -12.11 7.72
CA ILE A 135 -14.58 -11.20 6.86
C ILE A 135 -14.83 -9.92 7.64
N ILE A 136 -14.55 -8.78 7.02
CA ILE A 136 -14.99 -7.47 7.49
C ILE A 136 -16.18 -7.05 6.61
N GLU A 137 -17.34 -6.92 7.23
CA GLU A 137 -18.59 -6.52 6.58
C GLU A 137 -18.84 -5.04 6.88
N VAL A 138 -19.05 -4.24 5.84
CA VAL A 138 -19.42 -2.81 5.95
C VAL A 138 -20.83 -2.65 5.37
N ARG A 139 -21.74 -2.08 6.16
CA ARG A 139 -23.16 -1.89 5.80
C ARG A 139 -23.60 -0.47 6.08
N GLY A 140 -24.12 0.18 5.04
CA GLY A 140 -24.76 1.48 5.13
C GLY A 140 -26.00 1.49 6.01
N ILE A 141 -26.22 2.58 6.72
CA ILE A 141 -27.48 2.85 7.42
C ILE A 141 -28.29 3.80 6.55
N GLU A 142 -29.43 3.31 6.06
CA GLU A 142 -30.32 4.06 5.17
C GLU A 142 -29.63 4.59 3.90
N ASN A 143 -28.57 3.89 3.45
CA ASN A 143 -27.85 4.21 2.23
C ASN A 143 -27.37 2.93 1.52
N GLY A 144 -26.77 3.09 0.34
CA GLY A 144 -26.38 2.00 -0.54
C GLY A 144 -25.09 1.28 -0.20
N ILE A 145 -24.35 1.65 0.86
CA ILE A 145 -23.03 1.07 1.14
C ILE A 145 -23.14 -0.43 1.48
N MET A 146 -22.46 -1.29 0.71
CA MET A 146 -22.41 -2.73 0.97
C MET A 146 -21.11 -3.34 0.46
N ALA A 147 -20.15 -3.56 1.37
CA ALA A 147 -18.86 -4.16 1.04
C ALA A 147 -18.47 -5.30 2.00
N ASN A 148 -17.76 -6.29 1.47
CA ASN A 148 -17.17 -7.40 2.23
C ASN A 148 -15.68 -7.53 1.88
N PHE A 149 -14.80 -7.49 2.89
CA PHE A 149 -13.36 -7.68 2.73
C PHE A 149 -12.96 -9.04 3.29
N TYR A 150 -12.37 -9.88 2.44
CA TYR A 150 -12.07 -11.27 2.77
C TYR A 150 -10.60 -11.43 3.08
N PHE A 151 -10.32 -12.06 4.22
CA PHE A 151 -8.98 -12.39 4.68
C PHE A 151 -8.82 -13.88 4.88
N GLU A 152 -7.64 -14.40 4.57
CA GLU A 152 -7.29 -15.80 4.77
C GLU A 152 -5.87 -15.95 5.31
N LYS A 153 -5.69 -16.87 6.25
CA LYS A 153 -4.37 -17.23 6.79
C LYS A 153 -3.67 -18.23 5.87
N LYS A 154 -2.81 -17.73 4.98
CA LYS A 154 -2.01 -18.54 4.05
C LYS A 154 -0.60 -18.74 4.62
N LYS A 155 -0.18 -20.01 4.76
CA LYS A 155 1.16 -20.36 5.30
C LYS A 155 1.49 -19.65 6.63
N GLY A 156 0.51 -19.57 7.52
CA GLY A 156 0.64 -18.92 8.83
C GLY A 156 0.51 -17.39 8.82
N LYS A 157 0.35 -16.75 7.65
CA LYS A 157 0.21 -15.29 7.52
C LYS A 157 -1.19 -14.91 7.09
N TRP A 158 -1.84 -14.00 7.81
CA TRP A 158 -3.07 -13.38 7.35
C TRP A 158 -2.80 -12.51 6.13
N MET A 159 -3.66 -12.68 5.12
CA MET A 159 -3.60 -11.99 3.83
C MET A 159 -4.99 -11.46 3.50
N LEU A 160 -5.09 -10.25 2.95
CA LEU A 160 -6.29 -9.83 2.24
C LEU A 160 -6.30 -10.56 0.89
N VAL A 161 -7.39 -11.28 0.61
CA VAL A 161 -7.49 -12.13 -0.59
C VAL A 161 -8.35 -11.54 -1.68
N THR A 162 -9.40 -10.80 -1.32
CA THR A 162 -10.32 -10.12 -2.25
C THR A 162 -11.27 -9.21 -1.46
N TRP A 163 -12.04 -8.39 -2.16
CA TRP A 163 -13.25 -7.79 -1.63
C TRP A 163 -14.36 -7.81 -2.67
N GLU A 164 -15.58 -7.69 -2.16
CA GLU A 164 -16.78 -7.52 -2.96
C GLU A 164 -17.41 -6.19 -2.55
N ASP A 165 -17.55 -5.27 -3.50
CA ASP A 165 -18.26 -4.01 -3.34
C ASP A 165 -19.53 -4.05 -4.20
N SER A 166 -20.67 -4.05 -3.53
CA SER A 166 -22.00 -4.14 -4.13
C SER A 166 -22.83 -2.92 -3.78
N SER A 167 -22.14 -1.79 -3.53
CA SER A 167 -22.80 -0.54 -3.17
C SER A 167 -23.60 0.03 -4.34
N THR A 168 -24.72 0.71 -4.05
CA THR A 168 -25.68 1.21 -5.06
C THR A 168 -25.89 2.71 -5.04
#